data_AF-A0A0A1HWC0-F1
#
_entry.id   AF-A0A0A1HWC0-F1
#
_cell.length_a   1.000
_cell.length_b   1.000
_cell.length_c   1.000
_cell.angle_alpha   90.00
_cell.angle_beta   90.00
_cell.angle_gamma   90.00
#
_symmetry.space_group_name_H-M   'P 1'
#
loop_
_entity.id
_entity.type
_entity.pdbx_description
1 polymer ?
#
loop_
_entity_poly.entity_id
_entity_poly.type
_entity_poly.pdbx_seq_one_letter_code
_entity_poly.pdbx_strand_id
1 'polypeptide(L)'
;MLIFDDAGAVMDKRILQAGGDCLGVDLPAGMYHGLVVLEADSLMFECKAGPYRPVGEGELAHWAPREGEAGVAEYHAWMRAQFD
;
A
#
# COMPACT_ATOMS: atom_id res chain seq x y z
N MET A 1 -4.36 4.59 -0.74
CA MET A 1 -3.48 3.63 -1.44
C MET A 1 -2.46 4.38 -2.27
N LEU A 2 -1.20 3.99 -2.15
CA LEU A 2 -0.06 4.48 -2.92
C LEU A 2 0.39 3.37 -3.87
N ILE A 3 0.71 3.73 -5.11
CA ILE A 3 1.27 2.83 -6.13
C ILE A 3 2.67 3.35 -6.44
N PHE A 4 3.65 2.45 -6.47
CA PHE A 4 5.07 2.79 -6.57
C PHE A 4 5.71 2.19 -7.82
N ASP A 5 6.79 2.82 -8.26
CA ASP A 5 7.77 2.16 -9.12
C ASP A 5 8.73 1.26 -8.32
N ASP A 6 9.66 0.62 -9.02
CA ASP A 6 10.65 -0.29 -8.41
C ASP A 6 11.62 0.42 -7.45
N ALA A 7 11.81 1.73 -7.61
CA ALA A 7 12.70 2.55 -6.78
C ALA A 7 11.97 3.17 -5.57
N GLY A 8 10.65 2.98 -5.45
CA GLY A 8 9.84 3.51 -4.36
C GLY A 8 9.33 4.92 -4.58
N ALA A 9 9.44 5.47 -5.79
CA ALA A 9 8.77 6.71 -6.13
C ALA A 9 7.25 6.48 -6.26
N VAL A 10 6.46 7.39 -5.70
CA VAL A 10 5.00 7.33 -5.81
C VAL A 10 4.60 7.68 -7.23
N MET A 11 4.05 6.70 -7.96
CA MET A 11 3.54 6.87 -9.31
C MET A 11 2.09 7.34 -9.32
N ASP A 12 1.29 6.88 -8.35
CA ASP A 12 -0.13 7.19 -8.28
C ASP A 12 -0.72 7.04 -6.87
N LYS A 13 -1.85 7.70 -6.62
CA LYS A 13 -2.54 7.73 -5.32
C LYS A 13 -4.05 7.62 -5.49
N ARG A 14 -4.71 6.82 -4.64
CA ARG A 14 -6.17 6.66 -4.59
C ARG A 14 -6.66 6.66 -3.14
N ILE A 15 -7.72 7.42 -2.84
CA ILE A 15 -8.44 7.30 -1.56
C ILE A 15 -9.52 6.23 -1.77
N LEU A 16 -9.44 5.13 -1.01
CA LEU A 16 -10.46 4.08 -1.04
C LEU A 16 -11.43 4.34 0.11
N GLN A 17 -12.70 4.57 -0.21
CA GLN A 17 -13.72 4.92 0.78
C GLN A 17 -15.04 4.26 0.45
N ALA A 18 -15.67 3.62 1.43
CA ALA A 18 -17.00 3.05 1.28
C ALA A 18 -18.02 4.14 0.93
N GLY A 19 -18.73 3.95 -0.19
CA GLY A 19 -19.69 4.94 -0.70
C GLY A 19 -19.06 6.22 -1.28
N GLY A 20 -17.73 6.31 -1.35
CA GLY A 20 -17.02 7.41 -1.99
C GLY A 20 -16.79 7.18 -3.49
N ASP A 21 -16.03 8.07 -4.11
CA ASP A 21 -15.77 8.06 -5.56
C ASP A 21 -14.96 6.83 -6.03
N CYS A 22 -14.15 6.26 -5.15
CA CYS A 22 -13.32 5.09 -5.43
C CYS A 22 -13.59 3.99 -4.38
N LEU A 23 -14.36 2.99 -4.77
CA LEU A 23 -14.74 1.85 -3.92
C LEU A 23 -13.66 0.76 -3.88
N GLY A 24 -12.76 0.73 -4.87
CA GLY A 24 -11.78 -0.31 -5.05
C GLY A 24 -10.90 -0.04 -6.26
N VAL A 25 -9.89 -0.90 -6.44
CA VAL A 25 -8.83 -0.76 -7.44
C VAL A 25 -8.40 -2.14 -7.92
N ASP A 26 -8.23 -2.27 -9.23
CA ASP A 26 -7.60 -3.43 -9.84
C ASP A 26 -6.12 -3.13 -10.08
N LEU A 27 -5.24 -3.97 -9.54
CA LEU A 27 -3.80 -3.82 -9.67
C LEU A 27 -3.23 -4.96 -10.53
N PRO A 28 -2.58 -4.63 -11.67
CA PRO A 28 -1.70 -5.55 -12.37
C PRO A 28 -0.69 -6.26 -11.45
N ALA A 29 -0.34 -7.49 -11.81
CA ALA A 29 0.73 -8.23 -11.16
C ALA A 29 2.07 -7.51 -11.31
N GLY A 30 2.93 -7.64 -10.30
CA GLY A 30 4.28 -7.07 -10.32
C GLY A 30 4.37 -5.58 -9.97
N MET A 31 3.30 -4.97 -9.44
CA MET A 31 3.34 -3.58 -8.97
C MET A 31 3.41 -3.50 -7.45
N TYR A 32 4.35 -2.69 -6.96
CA TYR A 32 4.38 -2.31 -5.55
C TYR A 32 3.24 -1.35 -5.24
N HIS A 33 2.54 -1.64 -4.15
CA HIS A 33 1.49 -0.80 -3.63
C HIS A 33 1.47 -0.88 -2.10
N GLY A 34 0.97 0.18 -1.48
CA GLY A 34 0.93 0.32 -0.03
C GLY A 34 -0.34 1.01 0.41
N LEU A 35 -0.79 0.66 1.61
CA LEU A 35 -1.99 1.21 2.22
C LEU A 35 -1.59 1.96 3.49
N VAL A 36 -2.26 3.08 3.69
CA VAL A 36 -2.16 3.88 4.91
C VAL A 36 -3.58 4.26 5.30
N VAL A 37 -3.92 4.02 6.56
CA VAL A 37 -5.28 4.23 7.06
C VAL A 37 -5.46 5.72 7.37
N LEU A 38 -6.50 6.32 6.80
CA LEU A 38 -6.81 7.74 6.97
C LEU A 38 -7.90 7.97 8.04
N GLU A 39 -8.77 6.99 8.27
CA GLU A 39 -9.86 7.03 9.24
C GLU A 39 -9.87 5.77 10.10
N ALA A 40 -10.14 5.91 11.41
CA ALA A 40 -10.24 4.78 12.32
C ALA A 40 -11.34 3.80 11.88
N ASP A 41 -11.22 2.54 12.32
CA ASP A 41 -12.20 1.48 12.05
C ASP A 41 -12.44 1.19 10.55
N SER A 42 -11.47 1.54 9.69
CA SER A 42 -11.48 1.19 8.26
C SER A 42 -11.26 -0.31 8.04
N LEU A 43 -12.14 -0.93 7.27
CA LEU A 43 -12.01 -2.32 6.80
C LEU A 43 -11.78 -2.34 5.28
N MET A 44 -10.83 -3.16 4.84
CA MET A 44 -10.55 -3.37 3.42
C MET A 44 -10.52 -4.86 3.09
N PHE A 45 -11.07 -5.23 1.94
CA PHE A 45 -10.93 -6.56 1.36
C PHE A 45 -9.93 -6.52 0.21
N GLU A 46 -8.99 -7.45 0.22
CA GLU A 46 -8.08 -7.70 -0.90
C GLU A 46 -8.37 -9.08 -1.49
N CYS A 47 -8.54 -9.15 -2.81
CA CYS A 47 -8.72 -10.40 -3.53
C CYS A 47 -7.56 -10.59 -4.51
N LYS A 48 -6.92 -11.76 -4.49
CA LYS A 48 -5.83 -12.14 -5.40
C LYS A 48 -6.22 -13.39 -6.18
N ALA A 49 -5.85 -13.45 -7.45
CA ALA A 49 -6.12 -14.62 -8.29
C ALA A 49 -5.24 -15.80 -7.87
N GLY A 50 -5.87 -16.97 -7.71
CA GLY A 50 -5.18 -18.21 -7.34
C GLY A 50 -5.12 -18.45 -5.82
N PRO A 51 -4.51 -19.58 -5.41
CA PRO A 51 -4.36 -19.90 -4.00
C PRO A 51 -3.43 -18.91 -3.31
N TYR A 52 -3.59 -18.77 -1.99
CA TYR A 52 -2.65 -18.01 -1.17
C TYR A 52 -1.24 -18.60 -1.29
N ARG A 53 -0.29 -17.75 -1.68
CA ARG A 53 1.16 -18.01 -1.59
C ARG A 53 1.77 -16.94 -0.69
N PRO A 54 2.55 -17.30 0.34
CA PRO A 54 3.29 -16.34 1.14
C PRO A 54 4.22 -15.49 0.26
N VAL A 55 4.42 -14.23 0.67
CA VAL A 55 5.38 -13.33 0.04
C VAL A 55 6.78 -13.95 0.16
N GLY A 56 7.44 -14.14 -0.98
CA GLY A 56 8.77 -14.74 -1.08
C GLY A 56 9.90 -13.72 -1.07
N GLU A 57 11.13 -14.23 -1.14
CA GLU A 57 12.32 -13.39 -1.31
C GLU A 57 12.23 -12.54 -2.59
N GLY A 58 12.61 -11.27 -2.48
CA GLY A 58 12.58 -10.33 -3.60
C GLY A 58 11.20 -9.75 -3.96
N GLU A 59 10.12 -10.21 -3.33
CA GLU A 59 8.76 -9.67 -3.54
C GLU A 59 8.40 -8.51 -2.60
N LEU A 60 9.30 -8.22 -1.65
CA LEU A 60 9.16 -7.10 -0.74
C LEU A 60 9.92 -5.88 -1.26
N ALA A 61 9.26 -4.72 -1.22
CA ALA A 61 9.84 -3.43 -1.58
C ALA A 61 11.07 -3.11 -0.71
N HIS A 62 12.28 -3.23 -1.25
CA HIS A 62 13.55 -3.11 -0.51
C HIS A 62 13.77 -1.74 0.14
N TRP A 63 13.09 -0.71 -0.35
CA TRP A 63 13.16 0.67 0.11
C TRP A 63 12.21 0.99 1.28
N ALA A 64 11.22 0.12 1.57
CA ALA A 64 10.30 0.31 2.68
C ALA A 64 10.82 -0.37 3.96
N PRO A 65 10.81 0.31 5.12
CA PRO A 65 11.23 -0.30 6.38
C PRO A 65 10.29 -1.44 6.78
N ARG A 66 10.84 -2.48 7.40
CA ARG A 66 10.07 -3.61 7.94
C ARG A 66 9.49 -3.26 9.29
N GLU A 67 8.46 -4.01 9.68
CA GLU A 67 7.89 -3.90 11.02
C GLU A 67 8.98 -4.05 12.09
N GLY A 68 9.03 -3.10 13.02
CA GLY A 68 10.03 -3.05 14.09
C GLY A 68 11.39 -2.44 13.70
N GLU A 69 11.63 -2.12 12.42
CA GLU A 69 12.85 -1.42 12.01
C GLU A 69 12.80 0.08 12.36
N ALA A 70 13.98 0.70 12.43
CA ALA A 70 14.08 2.14 12.49
C ALA A 70 13.46 2.78 11.23
N GLY A 71 12.83 3.94 11.38
CA GLY A 71 12.20 4.66 10.27
C GLY A 71 10.75 4.26 9.96
N VAL A 72 10.16 3.24 10.59
CA VAL A 72 8.74 2.89 10.40
C VAL A 72 7.81 4.07 10.69
N ALA A 73 8.05 4.80 11.79
CA ALA A 73 7.22 5.94 12.17
C ALA A 73 7.33 7.09 11.14
N GLU A 74 8.54 7.35 10.64
CA GLU A 74 8.81 8.38 9.63
C GLU A 74 8.18 8.01 8.29
N TYR A 75 8.33 6.76 7.86
CA TYR A 75 7.74 6.24 6.64
C TYR A 75 6.20 6.27 6.72
N HIS A 76 5.60 5.85 7.84
CA HIS A 76 4.15 5.93 8.06
C HIS A 76 3.65 7.38 8.02
N ALA A 77 4.34 8.32 8.68
CA ALA A 77 4.00 9.74 8.62
C ALA A 77 4.10 10.28 7.18
N TRP A 78 5.16 9.91 6.46
CA TRP A 78 5.35 10.26 5.06
C TRP A 78 4.23 9.70 4.16
N MET A 79 3.81 8.45 4.37
CA MET A 79 2.69 7.84 3.63
C MET A 79 1.39 8.61 3.87
N ARG A 80 1.10 9.00 5.12
CA ARG A 80 -0.11 9.79 5.46
C ARG A 80 -0.10 11.16 4.78
N ALA A 81 1.05 11.85 4.83
CA ALA A 81 1.24 13.16 4.20
C ALA A 81 1.06 13.16 2.67
N GLN A 82 0.99 11.98 2.02
CA GLN A 82 0.62 11.89 0.62
C GLN A 82 -0.87 12.21 0.37
N PHE A 83 -1.71 12.25 1.41
CA PHE A 83 -3.16 12.49 1.30
C PHE A 83 -3.63 13.73 2.08
N ASP A 84 -2.70 14.47 2.69
CA ASP A 84 -2.96 15.74 3.39
C ASP A 84 -2.85 16.94 2.44
#